data_AF-K9V242-F1
#
_entry.id   AF-K9V242-F1
#
_cell.length_a   1.000
_cell.length_b   1.000
_cell.length_c   1.000
_cell.angle_alpha   90.00
_cell.angle_beta   90.00
_cell.angle_gamma   90.00
#
_symmetry.space_group_name_H-M   'P 1'
#
loop_
_entity.id
_entity.type
_entity.pdbx_description
1 polymer ?
#
loop_
_entity_poly.entity_id
_entity_poly.type
_entity_poly.pdbx_seq_one_letter_code
_entity_poly.pdbx_strand_id
1 'polypeptide(L)'
;MVFFGRSLVTLPSHVSRPFLLKSLILLGFSEFCQAVSRWREKGGLQGYSNHVQEVAKKFDHISVHPDIWTKVTPFSSKSSHLFLHAIQLLEKKGLVEQNQQVFEKAIWAFREAFFTQLADISDRKVQFGIAEELKLPIAAIQAQIDSGEAYAELSKDFELVKEHTVTVSLGC
;
A
#
# COMPACT_ATOMS: atom_id res chain seq x y z
N MET A 1 -3.02 6.60 -14.46
CA MET A 1 -4.22 5.74 -14.53
C MET A 1 -3.76 4.37 -14.09
N VAL A 2 -4.06 3.96 -12.86
CA VAL A 2 -3.79 2.60 -12.38
C VAL A 2 -5.03 2.18 -11.60
N PHE A 3 -5.70 1.17 -12.13
CA PHE A 3 -6.93 0.58 -11.61
C PHE A 3 -6.57 -0.76 -10.96
N PHE A 4 -7.19 -1.09 -9.82
CA PHE A 4 -7.17 -2.44 -9.27
C PHE A 4 -8.59 -2.81 -8.84
N GLY A 5 -9.09 -3.94 -9.35
CA GLY A 5 -10.41 -4.48 -8.98
C GLY A 5 -11.59 -3.73 -9.59
N ARG A 6 -12.74 -4.39 -9.69
CA ARG A 6 -13.99 -3.87 -10.26
C ARG A 6 -14.68 -2.83 -9.35
N SER A 7 -13.90 -1.96 -8.70
CA SER A 7 -14.38 -0.93 -7.80
C SER A 7 -14.58 0.37 -8.56
N LEU A 8 -15.84 0.68 -8.87
CA LEU A 8 -16.25 2.05 -9.18
C LEU A 8 -16.24 2.82 -7.86
N VAL A 9 -15.15 3.56 -7.60
CA VAL A 9 -15.17 4.60 -6.57
C VAL A 9 -15.97 5.77 -7.14
N THR A 10 -17.24 5.89 -6.79
CA THR A 10 -18.01 7.11 -7.05
C THR A 10 -17.51 8.20 -6.10
N LEU A 11 -16.87 9.22 -6.68
CA LEU A 11 -16.24 10.31 -5.93
C LEU A 11 -17.06 11.60 -6.04
N PRO A 12 -17.18 12.38 -4.96
CA PRO A 12 -17.61 13.77 -5.04
C PRO A 12 -16.63 14.59 -5.90
N SER A 13 -17.15 15.50 -6.71
CA SER A 13 -16.40 16.30 -7.69
C SER A 13 -15.33 17.25 -7.13
N HIS A 14 -15.21 17.37 -5.80
CA HIS A 14 -14.34 18.33 -5.13
C HIS A 14 -12.99 17.74 -4.65
N VAL A 15 -12.74 16.43 -4.82
CA VAL A 15 -11.52 15.77 -4.31
C VAL A 15 -10.39 15.82 -5.35
N SER A 16 -9.25 16.42 -4.99
CA SER A 16 -8.12 16.65 -5.91
C SER A 16 -7.37 15.37 -6.28
N ARG A 17 -6.93 15.24 -7.55
CA ARG A 17 -6.12 14.10 -8.08
C ARG A 17 -4.94 13.62 -7.21
N PRO A 18 -4.12 14.47 -6.58
CA PRO A 18 -3.04 14.01 -5.69
C PRO A 18 -3.55 13.35 -4.39
N PHE A 19 -4.74 13.71 -3.91
CA PHE A 19 -5.39 13.05 -2.76
C PHE A 19 -5.90 11.66 -3.14
N LEU A 20 -6.38 11.50 -4.38
CA LEU A 20 -6.89 10.24 -4.91
C LEU A 20 -5.81 9.17 -5.08
N LEU A 21 -4.61 9.56 -5.54
CA LEU A 21 -3.50 8.60 -5.66
C LEU A 21 -3.03 8.12 -4.27
N LYS A 22 -2.90 9.04 -3.31
CA LYS A 22 -2.58 8.73 -1.89
C LYS A 22 -3.62 7.80 -1.26
N SER A 23 -4.90 8.09 -1.45
CA SER A 23 -5.99 7.30 -0.88
C SER A 23 -6.09 5.89 -1.50
N LEU A 24 -5.89 5.73 -2.82
CA LEU A 24 -5.85 4.41 -3.47
C LEU A 24 -4.62 3.56 -3.06
N ILE A 25 -3.49 4.19 -2.76
CA ILE A 25 -2.30 3.50 -2.22
C ILE A 25 -2.56 3.04 -0.78
N LEU A 26 -3.25 3.85 0.03
CA LEU A 26 -3.69 3.52 1.40
C LEU A 26 -4.79 2.45 1.44
N LEU A 27 -5.72 2.46 0.50
CA LEU A 27 -6.87 1.55 0.48
C LEU A 27 -6.51 0.13 0.01
N GLY A 28 -5.61 -0.01 -0.97
CA GLY A 28 -5.19 -1.34 -1.45
C GLY A 28 -4.43 -2.19 -0.43
N PHE A 29 -3.94 -1.58 0.65
CA PHE A 29 -3.17 -2.24 1.69
C PHE A 29 -3.93 -2.26 3.04
N SER A 30 -4.62 -1.18 3.45
CA SER A 30 -5.40 -1.13 4.70
C SER A 30 -6.55 -2.15 4.79
N GLU A 31 -6.97 -2.73 3.66
CA GLU A 31 -8.00 -3.76 3.59
C GLU A 31 -7.57 -5.14 4.10
N PHE A 32 -6.28 -5.37 4.38
CA PHE A 32 -5.80 -6.72 4.69
C PHE A 32 -6.46 -7.37 5.95
N CYS A 33 -6.49 -6.66 7.08
CA CYS A 33 -7.16 -7.18 8.29
C CYS A 33 -8.68 -7.33 8.11
N GLN A 34 -9.29 -6.53 7.22
CA GLN A 34 -10.72 -6.60 6.94
C GLN A 34 -11.06 -7.70 5.93
N ALA A 35 -10.12 -8.07 5.05
CA ALA A 35 -10.29 -9.14 4.09
C ALA A 35 -10.49 -10.47 4.81
N VAL A 36 -9.73 -10.76 5.88
CA VAL A 36 -9.87 -11.99 6.67
C VAL A 36 -11.29 -12.17 7.22
N SER A 37 -11.89 -11.11 7.78
CA SER A 37 -13.23 -11.19 8.35
C SER A 37 -14.31 -11.25 7.26
N ARG A 38 -14.18 -10.46 6.18
CA ARG A 38 -15.15 -10.41 5.07
C ARG A 38 -15.15 -11.68 4.21
N TRP A 39 -14.05 -12.41 4.16
CA TRP A 39 -13.90 -13.62 3.35
C TRP A 39 -14.11 -14.91 4.14
N ARG A 40 -14.39 -14.86 5.45
CA ARG A 40 -14.56 -16.06 6.29
C ARG A 40 -15.54 -17.07 5.68
N GLU A 41 -16.69 -16.62 5.21
CA GLU A 41 -17.71 -17.47 4.57
C GLU A 41 -17.47 -17.69 3.06
N LYS A 42 -16.50 -16.99 2.47
CA LYS A 42 -16.15 -17.05 1.05
C LYS A 42 -14.84 -17.81 0.79
N GLY A 43 -14.48 -18.74 1.65
CA GLY A 43 -13.25 -19.54 1.53
C GLY A 43 -12.01 -18.93 2.17
N GLY A 44 -12.17 -17.94 3.05
CA GLY A 44 -11.09 -17.30 3.81
C GLY A 44 -10.04 -16.62 2.93
N LEU A 45 -8.79 -16.64 3.39
CA LEU A 45 -7.65 -16.07 2.66
C LEU A 45 -7.41 -16.74 1.31
N GLN A 46 -7.66 -18.04 1.19
CA GLN A 46 -7.57 -18.76 -0.08
C GLN A 46 -8.62 -18.22 -1.07
N GLY A 47 -9.86 -18.02 -0.63
CA GLY A 47 -10.91 -17.43 -1.44
C GLY A 47 -10.55 -16.03 -1.93
N TYR A 48 -9.99 -15.19 -1.04
CA TYR A 48 -9.53 -13.86 -1.41
C TYR A 48 -8.36 -13.90 -2.41
N SER A 49 -7.39 -14.78 -2.20
CA SER A 49 -6.27 -14.99 -3.14
C SER A 49 -6.77 -15.37 -4.52
N ASN A 50 -7.66 -16.36 -4.61
CA ASN A 50 -8.27 -16.78 -5.88
C ASN A 50 -8.99 -15.61 -6.57
N HIS A 51 -9.77 -14.83 -5.81
CA HIS A 51 -10.47 -13.67 -6.34
C HIS A 51 -9.51 -12.62 -6.93
N VAL A 52 -8.43 -12.28 -6.23
CA VAL A 52 -7.44 -11.33 -6.72
C VAL A 52 -6.75 -11.85 -7.98
N GLN A 53 -6.42 -13.15 -8.03
CA GLN A 53 -5.86 -13.78 -9.23
C GLN A 53 -6.84 -13.72 -10.42
N GLU A 54 -8.12 -14.00 -10.21
CA GLU A 54 -9.14 -13.87 -11.27
C GLU A 54 -9.33 -12.44 -11.76
N VAL A 55 -9.19 -11.45 -10.87
CA VAL A 55 -9.20 -10.03 -11.26
C VAL A 55 -7.96 -9.68 -12.08
N ALA A 56 -6.78 -10.15 -11.68
CA ALA A 56 -5.51 -9.86 -12.36
C ALA A 56 -5.49 -10.39 -13.79
N LYS A 57 -6.11 -11.54 -14.06
CA LYS A 57 -6.26 -12.13 -15.42
C LYS A 57 -6.92 -11.20 -16.44
N LYS A 58 -7.62 -10.15 -16.00
CA LYS A 58 -8.23 -9.14 -16.90
C LYS A 58 -7.22 -8.12 -17.44
N PHE A 59 -5.97 -8.18 -16.99
CA PHE A 59 -4.93 -7.22 -17.31
C PHE A 59 -3.65 -7.97 -17.70
N ASP A 60 -3.34 -8.02 -19.00
CA ASP A 60 -2.23 -8.80 -19.55
C ASP A 60 -0.83 -8.40 -19.05
N HIS A 61 -0.70 -7.21 -18.46
CA HIS A 61 0.55 -6.65 -17.96
C HIS A 61 0.72 -6.79 -16.43
N ILE A 62 -0.24 -7.41 -15.74
CA ILE A 62 -0.19 -7.57 -14.28
C ILE A 62 0.01 -9.05 -13.96
N SER A 63 1.12 -9.35 -13.29
CA SER A 63 1.38 -10.67 -12.70
C SER A 63 1.07 -10.64 -11.21
N VAL A 64 0.49 -11.71 -10.69
CA VAL A 64 0.27 -11.92 -9.25
C VAL A 64 0.79 -13.32 -8.90
N HIS A 65 1.57 -13.42 -7.83
CA HIS A 65 2.15 -14.67 -7.38
C HIS A 65 1.04 -15.66 -7.00
N PRO A 66 1.10 -16.93 -7.44
CA PRO A 66 0.03 -17.91 -7.22
C PRO A 66 -0.25 -18.19 -5.74
N ASP A 67 0.76 -18.01 -4.89
CA ASP A 67 0.69 -18.25 -3.44
C ASP A 67 0.39 -17.00 -2.58
N ILE A 68 -0.03 -15.89 -3.21
CA ILE A 68 -0.32 -14.65 -2.49
C ILE A 68 -1.38 -14.91 -1.40
N TRP A 69 -1.18 -14.40 -0.19
CA TRP A 69 -2.04 -14.62 0.99
C TRP A 69 -2.15 -16.03 1.54
N THR A 70 -1.66 -17.06 0.85
CA THR A 70 -1.72 -18.46 1.30
C THR A 70 -0.41 -18.89 1.96
N LYS A 71 0.73 -18.45 1.42
CA LYS A 71 2.06 -18.68 2.03
C LYS A 71 2.60 -17.49 2.81
N VAL A 72 2.26 -16.27 2.37
CA VAL A 72 2.67 -15.03 3.05
C VAL A 72 1.46 -14.17 3.30
N THR A 73 1.27 -13.82 4.56
CA THR A 73 0.06 -13.18 5.07
C THR A 73 0.49 -12.08 6.05
N PRO A 74 0.82 -10.87 5.55
CA PRO A 74 1.33 -9.79 6.39
C PRO A 74 0.34 -9.47 7.52
N PHE A 75 0.76 -9.39 8.78
CA PHE A 75 -0.19 -9.17 9.88
C PHE A 75 -0.93 -7.83 9.79
N SER A 76 -0.27 -6.83 9.20
CA SER A 76 -0.86 -5.53 8.92
C SER A 76 -0.10 -4.83 7.82
N SER A 77 -0.84 -4.12 6.97
CA SER A 77 -0.31 -3.13 6.06
C SER A 77 0.13 -1.83 6.71
N LYS A 78 -0.24 -1.58 7.97
CA LYS A 78 0.13 -0.32 8.64
C LYS A 78 1.64 -0.11 8.70
N SER A 79 2.41 -1.19 8.81
CA SER A 79 3.87 -1.11 8.83
C SER A 79 4.45 -0.59 7.51
N SER A 80 3.95 -1.08 6.37
CA SER A 80 4.41 -0.60 5.06
C SER A 80 3.98 0.84 4.82
N HIS A 81 2.76 1.23 5.22
CA HIS A 81 2.34 2.64 5.15
C HIS A 81 3.20 3.56 5.98
N LEU A 82 3.48 3.20 7.23
CA LEU A 82 4.37 3.96 8.09
C LEU A 82 5.74 4.18 7.43
N PHE A 83 6.31 3.12 6.84
CA PHE A 83 7.59 3.20 6.17
C PHE A 83 7.54 4.10 4.92
N LEU A 84 6.47 4.01 4.12
CA LEU A 84 6.24 4.88 2.99
C LEU A 84 6.08 6.36 3.41
N HIS A 85 5.44 6.65 4.54
CA HIS A 85 5.37 8.00 5.10
C HIS A 85 6.74 8.53 5.51
N ALA A 86 7.59 7.67 6.08
CA ALA A 86 8.98 8.05 6.37
C ALA A 86 9.72 8.45 5.09
N ILE A 87 9.59 7.69 4.00
CA ILE A 87 10.15 8.04 2.69
C ILE A 87 9.57 9.36 2.15
N GLN A 88 8.26 9.56 2.26
CA GLN A 88 7.62 10.81 1.82
C GLN A 88 8.12 12.03 2.62
N LEU A 89 8.41 11.86 3.92
CA LEU A 89 8.98 12.91 4.75
C LEU A 89 10.39 13.30 4.29
N LEU A 90 11.19 12.36 3.79
CA LEU A 90 12.50 12.67 3.20
C LEU A 90 12.35 13.61 2.00
N GLU A 91 11.40 13.36 1.10
CA GLU A 91 11.12 14.24 -0.05
C GLU A 91 10.67 15.63 0.41
N LYS A 92 9.73 15.69 1.36
CA LYS A 92 9.21 16.96 1.91
C LYS A 92 10.32 17.78 2.58
N LYS A 93 11.28 17.11 3.23
CA LYS A 93 12.41 17.75 3.92
C LYS A 93 13.61 18.03 3.00
N GLY A 94 13.53 17.67 1.72
CA GLY A 94 14.64 17.84 0.77
C GLY A 94 15.86 16.96 1.08
N LEU A 95 15.66 15.86 1.80
CA LEU A 95 16.72 14.88 2.15
C LEU A 95 16.99 13.88 1.02
N VAL A 96 16.16 13.90 -0.03
CA VAL A 96 16.31 13.16 -1.28
C VAL A 96 15.99 14.10 -2.44
N GLU A 97 16.51 13.80 -3.63
CA GLU A 97 16.31 14.64 -4.81
C GLU A 97 14.83 14.62 -5.26
N GLN A 98 14.20 15.80 -5.33
CA GLN A 98 12.77 15.93 -5.66
C GLN A 98 12.40 15.48 -7.08
N ASN A 99 13.36 15.48 -8.02
CA ASN A 99 13.14 15.02 -9.39
C ASN A 99 13.10 13.48 -9.51
N GLN A 100 13.44 12.73 -8.46
CA GLN A 100 13.60 11.28 -8.53
C GLN A 100 12.30 10.50 -8.36
N GLN A 101 11.16 11.15 -8.02
CA GLN A 101 9.88 10.46 -7.75
C GLN A 101 10.07 9.27 -6.80
N VAL A 102 10.78 9.51 -5.71
CA VAL A 102 11.27 8.46 -4.81
C VAL A 102 10.10 7.75 -4.14
N PHE A 103 9.11 8.52 -3.72
CA PHE A 103 7.91 7.98 -3.09
C PHE A 103 7.13 7.07 -4.04
N GLU A 104 6.91 7.49 -5.30
CA GLU A 104 6.23 6.67 -6.31
C GLU A 104 7.00 5.39 -6.62
N LYS A 105 8.33 5.47 -6.74
CA LYS A 105 9.21 4.30 -6.93
C LYS A 105 9.14 3.34 -5.75
N ALA A 106 9.14 3.86 -4.52
CA ALA A 106 8.99 3.05 -3.32
C ALA A 106 7.63 2.34 -3.29
N ILE A 107 6.54 3.03 -3.61
CA ILE A 107 5.21 2.42 -3.70
C ILE A 107 5.19 1.28 -4.73
N TRP A 108 5.81 1.48 -5.89
CA TRP A 108 5.91 0.45 -6.91
C TRP A 108 6.70 -0.77 -6.41
N ALA A 109 7.89 -0.55 -5.82
CA ALA A 109 8.73 -1.61 -5.29
C ALA A 109 8.03 -2.42 -4.19
N PHE A 110 7.31 -1.76 -3.27
CA PHE A 110 6.50 -2.44 -2.26
C PHE A 110 5.38 -3.30 -2.86
N ARG A 111 4.72 -2.81 -3.91
CA ARG A 111 3.67 -3.57 -4.62
C ARG A 111 4.27 -4.77 -5.34
N GLU A 112 5.39 -4.60 -6.02
CA GLU A 112 6.07 -5.70 -6.70
C GLU A 112 6.54 -6.76 -5.70
N ALA A 113 7.26 -6.35 -4.66
CA ALA A 113 7.72 -7.23 -3.59
C ALA A 113 6.57 -8.07 -3.01
N PHE A 114 5.42 -7.45 -2.74
CA PHE A 114 4.26 -8.16 -2.20
C PHE A 114 3.55 -9.03 -3.24
N PHE A 115 3.05 -8.43 -4.33
CA PHE A 115 2.16 -9.09 -5.28
C PHE A 115 2.87 -10.06 -6.20
N THR A 116 4.13 -9.83 -6.58
CA THR A 116 4.84 -10.65 -7.57
C THR A 116 5.92 -11.51 -6.94
N GLN A 117 6.62 -11.01 -5.91
CA GLN A 117 7.77 -11.70 -5.30
C GLN A 117 7.42 -12.45 -4.01
N LEU A 118 6.17 -12.37 -3.54
CA LEU A 118 5.70 -13.03 -2.32
C LEU A 118 6.48 -12.62 -1.05
N ALA A 119 6.95 -11.37 -0.98
CA ALA A 119 7.64 -10.86 0.20
C ALA A 119 6.66 -10.39 1.28
N ASP A 120 6.99 -10.63 2.56
CA ASP A 120 6.24 -10.05 3.67
C ASP A 120 6.65 -8.60 3.87
N ILE A 121 5.94 -7.69 3.19
CA ILE A 121 6.18 -6.25 3.30
C ILE A 121 5.79 -5.64 4.66
N SER A 122 5.25 -6.42 5.60
CA SER A 122 5.11 -5.98 7.00
C SER A 122 6.41 -6.15 7.80
N ASP A 123 7.33 -7.00 7.35
CA ASP A 123 8.66 -7.16 7.95
C ASP A 123 9.54 -5.94 7.67
N ARG A 124 10.13 -5.39 8.74
CA ARG A 124 11.05 -4.25 8.66
C ARG A 124 12.32 -4.57 7.85
N LYS A 125 12.80 -5.81 7.88
CA LYS A 125 13.96 -6.24 7.07
C LYS A 125 13.67 -6.16 5.58
N VAL A 126 12.49 -6.60 5.15
CA VAL A 126 12.04 -6.49 3.76
C VAL A 126 11.92 -5.01 3.35
N GLN A 127 11.34 -4.18 4.22
CA GLN A 127 11.19 -2.75 3.96
C GLN A 127 12.54 -2.04 3.80
N PHE A 128 13.52 -2.37 4.64
CA PHE A 128 14.88 -1.84 4.49
C PHE A 128 15.59 -2.37 3.24
N GLY A 129 15.43 -3.65 2.90
CA GLY A 129 15.95 -4.19 1.64
C GLY A 129 15.45 -3.42 0.41
N ILE A 130 14.14 -3.12 0.36
CA ILE A 130 13.56 -2.29 -0.71
C ILE A 130 14.20 -0.89 -0.73
N ALA A 131 14.39 -0.26 0.43
CA ALA A 131 15.01 1.05 0.51
C ALA A 131 16.49 1.04 0.07
N GLU A 132 17.22 -0.04 0.37
CA GLU A 132 18.60 -0.24 -0.06
C GLU A 132 18.70 -0.40 -1.59
N GLU A 133 17.82 -1.19 -2.19
CA GLU A 133 17.75 -1.35 -3.65
C GLU A 133 17.46 -0.02 -4.37
N LEU A 134 16.62 0.81 -3.76
CA LEU A 134 16.30 2.16 -4.24
C LEU A 134 17.37 3.20 -3.87
N LYS A 135 18.45 2.80 -3.19
CA LYS A 135 19.57 3.66 -2.75
C LYS A 135 19.11 4.81 -1.85
N LEU A 136 18.11 4.58 -1.01
CA LEU A 136 17.57 5.58 -0.10
C LEU A 136 18.40 5.66 1.19
N PRO A 137 18.47 6.84 1.83
CA PRO A 137 19.24 7.01 3.05
C PRO A 137 18.53 6.34 4.24
N ILE A 138 18.89 5.08 4.48
CA ILE A 138 18.31 4.20 5.51
C ILE A 138 18.25 4.87 6.88
N ALA A 139 19.35 5.50 7.32
CA ALA A 139 19.41 6.19 8.59
C ALA A 139 18.41 7.35 8.68
N ALA A 140 18.20 8.09 7.59
CA ALA A 140 17.23 9.18 7.56
C ALA A 140 15.79 8.67 7.62
N ILE A 141 15.49 7.56 6.94
CA ILE A 141 14.18 6.89 7.02
C ILE A 141 13.90 6.45 8.45
N GLN A 142 14.85 5.73 9.07
CA GLN A 142 14.73 5.24 10.44
C GLN A 142 14.52 6.41 11.40
N ALA A 143 15.25 7.52 11.23
CA ALA A 143 15.06 8.72 12.05
C ALA A 143 13.64 9.31 11.97
N GLN A 144 12.94 9.24 10.82
CA GLN A 144 11.55 9.71 10.72
C GLN A 144 10.56 8.80 11.45
N ILE A 145 10.87 7.50 11.52
CA ILE A 145 10.07 6.52 12.24
C ILE A 145 10.30 6.69 13.74
N ASP A 146 11.55 6.78 14.17
CA ASP A 146 11.95 6.88 15.57
C ASP A 146 11.54 8.20 16.22
N SER A 147 11.52 9.30 15.45
CA SER A 147 11.03 10.60 15.94
C SER A 147 9.51 10.64 16.13
N GLY A 148 8.77 9.66 15.60
CA GLY A 148 7.31 9.66 15.60
C GLY A 148 6.68 10.50 14.49
N GLU A 149 7.45 11.21 13.67
CA GLU A 149 6.90 12.05 12.60
C GLU A 149 6.18 11.23 11.53
N ALA A 150 6.72 10.07 11.15
CA ALA A 150 6.06 9.17 10.20
C ALA A 150 4.72 8.64 10.76
N TYR A 151 4.63 8.41 12.07
CA TYR A 151 3.40 8.01 12.74
C TYR A 151 2.37 9.14 12.73
N ALA A 152 2.80 10.38 12.97
CA ALA A 152 1.93 11.55 12.94
C ALA A 152 1.32 11.76 11.55
N GLU A 153 2.12 11.63 10.49
CA GLU A 153 1.62 11.72 9.11
C GLU A 153 0.64 10.58 8.78
N LEU A 154 0.95 9.35 9.18
CA LEU A 154 0.03 8.21 9.00
C LEU A 154 -1.30 8.41 9.75
N SER A 155 -1.27 8.98 10.97
CA SER A 155 -2.47 9.27 11.74
C SER A 155 -3.35 10.30 11.04
N LYS A 156 -2.75 11.40 10.53
CA LYS A 156 -3.47 12.43 9.77
C LYS A 156 -4.15 11.84 8.54
N ASP A 157 -3.48 10.95 7.81
CA ASP A 157 -4.06 10.29 6.64
C ASP A 157 -5.28 9.42 7.02
N PHE A 158 -5.24 8.72 8.17
CA PHE A 158 -6.42 7.98 8.66
C PHE A 158 -7.57 8.88 9.10
N GLU A 159 -7.30 10.04 9.67
CA GLU A 159 -8.31 11.03 10.04
C GLU A 159 -8.99 11.60 8.79
N LEU A 160 -8.21 11.98 7.78
CA LEU A 160 -8.71 12.46 6.50
C LEU A 160 -9.60 11.42 5.79
N VAL A 161 -9.23 10.13 5.81
CA VAL A 161 -10.07 9.07 5.22
C VAL A 161 -11.44 8.97 5.92
N LYS A 162 -11.49 9.15 7.26
CA LYS A 162 -12.75 9.15 8.02
C LYS A 162 -13.61 10.35 7.68
N GLU A 163 -13.01 11.54 7.60
CA GLU A 163 -13.72 12.79 7.30
C GLU A 163 -14.36 12.78 5.91
N HIS A 164 -13.68 12.18 4.91
CA HIS A 164 -14.15 12.18 3.53
C HIS A 164 -15.12 11.02 3.17
N THR A 165 -15.55 10.19 4.14
CA THR A 165 -16.49 9.05 3.92
C THR A 165 -16.10 8.20 2.70
N VAL A 166 -14.80 7.96 2.49
CA VAL A 166 -14.36 7.11 1.38
C VAL A 166 -14.68 5.67 1.75
N THR A 167 -15.82 5.18 1.27
CA THR A 167 -16.23 3.77 1.41
C THR A 167 -15.87 3.03 0.15
N VAL A 168 -15.00 2.02 0.28
CA VAL A 168 -14.73 1.08 -0.81
C VAL A 168 -15.84 0.04 -0.82
N SER A 169 -16.81 0.24 -1.71
CA SER A 169 -17.82 -0.76 -2.05
C SER A 169 -17.24 -1.70 -3.09
N LEU A 170 -16.69 -2.83 -2.64
CA LEU A 170 -16.41 -3.96 -3.52
C LEU A 170 -17.77 -4.62 -3.83
N GLY A 171 -18.34 -4.26 -4.98
CA GLY A 171 -19.61 -4.82 -5.44
C GLY A 171 -19.56 -6.36 -5.49
N CYS A 172 -20.64 -6.98 -4.99
CA CYS A 172 -20.93 -8.41 -5.08
C CYS A 172 -20.80 -8.94 -6.52
#